data_AF-A0A7Z9RYA8-F1
#
_entry.id   AF-A0A7Z9RYA8-F1
#
_cell.length_a   1.000
_cell.length_b   1.000
_cell.length_c   1.000
_cell.angle_alpha   90.00
_cell.angle_beta   90.00
_cell.angle_gamma   90.00
#
_symmetry.space_group_name_H-M   'P 1'
#
loop_
_entity.id
_entity.type
_entity.pdbx_description
1 polymer ?
#
loop_
_entity_poly.entity_id
_entity_poly.type
_entity_poly.pdbx_seq_one_letter_code
_entity_poly.pdbx_strand_id
1 'polypeptide(L)'
;MVAKDKWLLEQAESILEEIRGGFPQYRSALDGTRIRISRRLTRSAGNVCVKTRTVGISEPIFAVEENLPQFRNTVLHELAHVIAGDEVQPHGSRWKSIFLEIGGNGVRCHEMRARGQHHSHQARCDRCDQEVEVGTRIWNLLRAGSLDYFHEGCGGVVTAAGRTDAPVDENGTRGGLLRQIGLKLRQALLFETIEKP
;
A
#
# COMPACT_ATOMS: atom_id res chain seq x y z
N MET A 1 1.86 -18.80 -7.03
CA MET A 1 1.03 -17.61 -6.69
C MET A 1 -0.41 -17.69 -7.20
N VAL A 2 -0.73 -18.35 -8.32
CA VAL A 2 -2.11 -18.47 -8.85
C VAL A 2 -3.11 -19.11 -7.88
N ALA A 3 -2.66 -20.02 -7.01
CA ALA A 3 -3.53 -20.72 -6.07
C ALA A 3 -4.18 -19.81 -5.01
N LYS A 4 -3.48 -18.78 -4.52
CA LYS A 4 -4.03 -17.90 -3.47
C LYS A 4 -5.11 -16.97 -4.05
N ASP A 5 -4.88 -16.40 -5.24
CA ASP A 5 -5.88 -15.61 -5.95
C ASP A 5 -7.16 -16.40 -6.19
N LYS A 6 -7.04 -17.66 -6.64
CA LYS A 6 -8.18 -18.55 -6.85
C LYS A 6 -8.93 -18.80 -5.55
N TRP A 7 -8.22 -19.13 -4.47
CA TRP A 7 -8.83 -19.34 -3.16
C TRP A 7 -9.57 -18.09 -2.66
N LEU A 8 -8.94 -16.91 -2.73
CA LEU A 8 -9.56 -15.64 -2.33
C LEU A 8 -10.83 -15.36 -3.14
N LEU A 9 -10.80 -15.60 -4.45
CA LEU A 9 -11.96 -15.43 -5.30
C LEU A 9 -13.10 -16.37 -4.90
N GLU A 10 -12.81 -17.67 -4.75
CA GLU A 10 -13.80 -18.68 -4.34
C GLU A 10 -14.42 -18.35 -2.98
N GLN A 11 -13.62 -17.89 -2.01
CA GLN A 11 -14.15 -17.47 -0.70
C GLN A 11 -15.04 -16.23 -0.82
N ALA A 12 -14.65 -15.23 -1.61
CA ALA A 12 -15.43 -14.02 -1.78
C ALA A 12 -16.75 -14.29 -2.54
N GLU A 13 -16.72 -15.14 -3.56
CA GLU A 13 -17.92 -15.58 -4.29
C GLU A 13 -18.85 -16.40 -3.40
N SER A 14 -18.31 -17.30 -2.57
CA SER A 14 -19.09 -18.04 -1.57
C SER A 14 -19.82 -17.11 -0.61
N ILE A 15 -19.15 -16.06 -0.10
CA ILE A 15 -19.78 -15.04 0.75
C ILE A 15 -20.86 -14.27 -0.02
N LEU A 16 -20.63 -13.89 -1.28
CA LEU A 16 -21.64 -13.23 -2.10
C LEU A 16 -22.90 -14.10 -2.26
N GLU A 17 -22.76 -15.39 -2.55
CA GLU A 17 -23.90 -16.30 -2.67
C GLU A 17 -24.61 -16.52 -1.32
N GLU A 18 -23.85 -16.59 -0.22
CA GLU A 18 -24.42 -16.66 1.12
C GLU A 18 -25.32 -15.44 1.39
N ILE A 19 -24.83 -14.22 1.13
CA ILE A 19 -25.61 -13.00 1.35
C ILE A 19 -26.80 -12.92 0.38
N ARG A 20 -26.61 -13.27 -0.90
CA ARG A 20 -27.70 -13.29 -1.89
C ARG A 20 -28.79 -14.32 -1.50
N GLY A 21 -28.39 -15.47 -0.96
CA GLY A 21 -29.29 -16.51 -0.48
C GLY A 21 -30.04 -16.10 0.78
N GLY A 22 -29.30 -15.61 1.77
CA GLY A 22 -29.78 -15.29 3.13
C GLY A 22 -30.56 -13.97 3.24
N PHE A 23 -30.39 -13.03 2.32
CA PHE A 23 -31.07 -11.74 2.33
C PHE A 23 -31.86 -11.50 1.02
N PRO A 24 -33.04 -12.12 0.85
CA PRO A 24 -33.84 -12.01 -0.37
C PRO A 24 -34.13 -10.56 -0.80
N GLN A 25 -34.30 -9.65 0.17
CA GLN A 25 -34.52 -8.22 -0.07
C GLN A 25 -33.37 -7.53 -0.81
N TYR A 26 -32.15 -8.08 -0.75
CA TYR A 26 -30.96 -7.51 -1.40
C TYR A 26 -30.57 -8.20 -2.71
N ARG A 27 -31.28 -9.25 -3.13
CA ARG A 27 -30.95 -10.02 -4.34
C ARG A 27 -30.83 -9.15 -5.59
N SER A 28 -31.80 -8.26 -5.82
CA SER A 28 -31.80 -7.39 -6.99
C SER A 28 -30.61 -6.42 -7.00
N ALA A 29 -30.22 -5.92 -5.83
CA ALA A 29 -29.06 -5.03 -5.70
C ALA A 29 -27.74 -5.76 -5.94
N LEU A 30 -27.65 -7.02 -5.50
CA LEU A 30 -26.47 -7.89 -5.65
C LEU A 30 -26.39 -8.57 -7.02
N ASP A 31 -27.45 -8.54 -7.82
CA ASP A 31 -27.46 -9.17 -9.14
C ASP A 31 -26.45 -8.49 -10.10
N GLY A 32 -25.74 -9.30 -10.87
CA GLY A 32 -24.64 -8.83 -11.73
C GLY A 32 -23.39 -8.32 -10.99
N THR A 33 -23.30 -8.50 -9.67
CA THR A 33 -22.08 -8.17 -8.89
C THR A 33 -20.93 -9.04 -9.34
N ARG A 34 -19.76 -8.42 -9.60
CA ARG A 34 -18.54 -9.12 -10.00
C ARG A 34 -17.45 -8.89 -8.98
N ILE A 35 -16.79 -9.95 -8.54
CA ILE A 35 -15.64 -9.88 -7.65
C ILE A 35 -14.36 -10.11 -8.46
N ARG A 36 -13.32 -9.35 -8.15
CA ARG A 36 -12.00 -9.48 -8.78
C ARG A 36 -10.90 -9.41 -7.75
N ILE A 37 -9.90 -10.26 -7.91
CA ILE A 37 -8.68 -10.20 -7.10
C ILE A 37 -7.69 -9.26 -7.77
N SER A 38 -7.26 -8.23 -7.04
CA SER A 38 -6.33 -7.21 -7.50
C SER A 38 -4.97 -7.37 -6.85
N ARG A 39 -3.94 -7.52 -7.69
CA ARG A 39 -2.52 -7.50 -7.27
C ARG A 39 -1.95 -6.09 -7.10
N ARG A 40 -2.72 -5.06 -7.49
CA ARG A 40 -2.29 -3.65 -7.46
C ARG A 40 -2.88 -2.87 -6.29
N LEU A 41 -3.88 -3.42 -5.63
CA LEU A 41 -4.54 -2.77 -4.49
C LEU A 41 -3.68 -3.01 -3.25
N THR A 42 -2.87 -2.04 -2.85
CA THR A 42 -1.93 -2.17 -1.71
C THR A 42 -2.25 -1.23 -0.55
N ARG A 43 -3.14 -0.24 -0.77
CA ARG A 43 -3.50 0.78 0.22
C ARG A 43 -4.87 0.56 0.87
N SER A 44 -5.69 -0.33 0.31
CA SER A 44 -6.99 -0.71 0.86
C SER A 44 -7.22 -2.20 0.65
N ALA A 45 -7.88 -2.86 1.59
CA ALA A 45 -8.14 -4.31 1.51
C ALA A 45 -9.23 -4.66 0.49
N GLY A 46 -10.16 -3.73 0.29
CA GLY A 46 -11.20 -3.80 -0.73
C GLY A 46 -11.40 -2.44 -1.41
N ASN A 47 -12.08 -2.47 -2.54
CA ASN A 47 -12.72 -1.32 -3.14
C ASN A 47 -13.95 -1.75 -3.94
N VAL A 48 -14.78 -0.77 -4.29
CA VAL A 48 -16.00 -1.02 -5.05
C VAL A 48 -16.25 0.09 -6.06
N CYS A 49 -16.65 -0.31 -7.26
CA CYS A 49 -17.33 0.56 -8.20
C CYS A 49 -18.82 0.21 -8.16
N VAL A 50 -19.61 1.03 -7.46
CA VAL A 50 -21.05 0.75 -7.21
C VAL A 50 -21.84 0.76 -8.51
N LYS A 51 -21.58 1.72 -9.41
CA LYS A 51 -22.24 1.82 -10.73
C LYS A 51 -22.13 0.55 -11.56
N THR A 52 -20.96 -0.11 -11.54
CA THR A 52 -20.71 -1.34 -12.29
C THR A 52 -20.74 -2.60 -11.41
N ARG A 53 -21.18 -2.47 -10.15
CA ARG A 53 -21.22 -3.51 -9.11
C ARG A 53 -19.97 -4.38 -9.08
N THR A 54 -18.81 -3.74 -9.18
CA THR A 54 -17.53 -4.44 -9.28
C THR A 54 -16.76 -4.25 -7.99
N VAL A 55 -16.52 -5.35 -7.28
CA VAL A 55 -15.76 -5.40 -6.03
C VAL A 55 -14.34 -5.86 -6.34
N GLY A 56 -13.34 -5.08 -5.94
CA GLY A 56 -11.94 -5.45 -5.96
C GLY A 56 -11.48 -5.85 -4.57
N ILE A 57 -10.76 -6.97 -4.47
CA ILE A 57 -10.16 -7.46 -3.23
C ILE A 57 -8.64 -7.50 -3.38
N SER A 58 -7.91 -7.01 -2.37
CA SER A 58 -6.46 -6.93 -2.39
C SER A 58 -5.81 -8.30 -2.16
N GLU A 59 -5.15 -8.83 -3.19
CA GLU A 59 -4.25 -9.96 -2.98
C GLU A 59 -3.05 -9.61 -2.10
N PRO A 60 -2.36 -8.46 -2.28
CA PRO A 60 -1.20 -8.14 -1.45
C PRO A 60 -1.52 -8.09 0.05
N ILE A 61 -2.69 -7.56 0.44
CA ILE A 61 -3.11 -7.51 1.85
C ILE A 61 -3.49 -8.90 2.34
N PHE A 62 -4.30 -9.66 1.61
CA PHE A 62 -4.73 -10.99 2.06
C PHE A 62 -3.74 -12.13 1.76
N ALA A 63 -2.62 -11.82 1.14
CA ALA A 63 -1.44 -12.67 1.10
C ALA A 63 -0.70 -12.70 2.45
N VAL A 64 -0.94 -11.72 3.31
CA VAL A 64 -0.45 -11.71 4.69
C VAL A 64 -1.44 -12.48 5.56
N GLU A 65 -0.98 -13.58 6.16
CA GLU A 65 -1.84 -14.51 6.90
C GLU A 65 -2.57 -13.85 8.09
N GLU A 66 -1.91 -12.90 8.75
CA GLU A 66 -2.44 -12.09 9.87
C GLU A 66 -3.72 -11.32 9.49
N ASN A 67 -3.90 -11.01 8.21
CA ASN A 67 -5.06 -10.27 7.71
C ASN A 67 -6.23 -11.18 7.31
N LEU A 68 -6.03 -12.49 7.13
CA LEU A 68 -7.09 -13.40 6.70
C LEU A 68 -8.34 -13.40 7.62
N PRO A 69 -8.22 -13.28 8.96
CA PRO A 69 -9.40 -13.14 9.81
C PRO A 69 -10.30 -11.93 9.46
N GLN A 70 -9.75 -10.90 8.80
CA GLN A 70 -10.48 -9.71 8.36
C GLN A 70 -11.10 -9.86 6.96
N PHE A 71 -10.81 -10.96 6.25
CA PHE A 71 -11.21 -11.16 4.86
C PHE A 71 -12.73 -11.09 4.69
N ARG A 72 -13.46 -11.89 5.47
CA ARG A 72 -14.93 -11.92 5.42
C ARG A 72 -15.52 -10.54 5.67
N ASN A 73 -15.08 -9.88 6.74
CA ASN A 73 -15.57 -8.54 7.09
C ASN A 73 -15.31 -7.52 5.97
N THR A 74 -14.17 -7.64 5.27
CA THR A 74 -13.85 -6.80 4.12
C THR A 74 -14.77 -7.06 2.93
N VAL A 75 -15.04 -8.33 2.59
CA VAL A 75 -16.00 -8.66 1.52
C VAL A 75 -17.38 -8.11 1.86
N LEU A 76 -17.86 -8.31 3.09
CA LEU A 76 -19.14 -7.77 3.55
C LEU A 76 -19.17 -6.23 3.51
N HIS A 77 -18.06 -5.57 3.83
CA HIS A 77 -17.95 -4.11 3.74
C HIS A 77 -18.20 -3.61 2.31
N GLU A 78 -17.57 -4.25 1.32
CA GLU A 78 -17.73 -3.89 -0.09
C GLU A 78 -19.12 -4.26 -0.61
N LEU A 79 -19.67 -5.41 -0.22
CA LEU A 79 -21.04 -5.80 -0.58
C LEU A 79 -22.09 -4.84 0.00
N ALA A 80 -21.88 -4.34 1.22
CA ALA A 80 -22.76 -3.33 1.82
C ALA A 80 -22.80 -2.03 1.00
N HIS A 81 -21.69 -1.63 0.37
CA HIS A 81 -21.70 -0.50 -0.58
C HIS A 81 -22.49 -0.82 -1.85
N VAL A 82 -22.35 -2.03 -2.39
CA VAL A 82 -23.14 -2.48 -3.56
C VAL A 82 -24.64 -2.41 -3.25
N ILE A 83 -25.05 -2.93 -2.09
CA ILE A 83 -26.46 -2.96 -1.65
C ILE A 83 -26.98 -1.55 -1.36
N ALA A 84 -26.16 -0.69 -0.74
CA ALA A 84 -26.56 0.68 -0.43
C ALA A 84 -26.86 1.50 -1.68
N GLY A 85 -26.11 1.29 -2.76
CA GLY A 85 -26.25 2.05 -4.01
C GLY A 85 -25.43 3.35 -4.01
N ASP A 86 -25.33 3.99 -5.17
CA ASP A 86 -24.44 5.13 -5.42
C ASP A 86 -25.01 6.48 -4.98
N GLU A 87 -26.32 6.56 -4.74
CA GLU A 87 -26.99 7.74 -4.17
C GLU A 87 -26.81 7.85 -2.65
N VAL A 88 -26.32 6.81 -1.99
CA VAL A 88 -26.14 6.78 -0.54
C VAL A 88 -24.79 7.33 -0.14
N GLN A 89 -24.76 8.14 0.91
CA GLN A 89 -23.51 8.61 1.51
C GLN A 89 -22.59 7.42 1.85
N PRO A 90 -21.35 7.38 1.33
CA PRO A 90 -20.39 6.34 1.66
C PRO A 90 -20.20 6.26 3.18
N HIS A 91 -20.34 5.04 3.72
CA HIS A 91 -20.25 4.77 5.15
C HIS A 91 -21.26 5.53 6.03
N GLY A 92 -22.36 6.01 5.47
CA GLY A 92 -23.46 6.65 6.20
C GLY A 92 -24.31 5.65 7.00
N SER A 93 -25.38 6.15 7.64
CA SER A 93 -26.27 5.34 8.49
C SER A 93 -26.88 4.14 7.75
N ARG A 94 -27.35 4.34 6.52
CA ARG A 94 -27.90 3.27 5.68
C ARG A 94 -26.87 2.19 5.38
N TRP A 95 -25.67 2.56 4.92
CA TRP A 95 -24.58 1.61 4.71
C TRP A 95 -24.24 0.84 5.99
N LYS A 96 -24.11 1.55 7.12
CA LYS A 96 -23.76 0.92 8.40
C LYS A 96 -24.82 -0.08 8.86
N SER A 97 -26.10 0.26 8.68
CA SER A 97 -27.22 -0.64 8.99
C SER A 97 -27.15 -1.91 8.16
N ILE A 98 -26.99 -1.78 6.84
CA ILE A 98 -26.85 -2.94 5.93
C ILE A 98 -25.62 -3.76 6.32
N PHE A 99 -24.49 -3.12 6.57
CA PHE A 99 -23.24 -3.81 6.89
C PHE A 99 -23.36 -4.63 8.17
N LEU A 100 -24.01 -4.10 9.21
CA LEU A 100 -24.31 -4.84 10.44
C LEU A 100 -25.32 -5.97 10.19
N GLU A 101 -26.38 -5.71 9.41
CA GLU A 101 -27.43 -6.67 9.09
C GLU A 101 -26.88 -7.91 8.39
N ILE A 102 -25.96 -7.73 7.43
CA ILE A 102 -25.33 -8.84 6.69
C ILE A 102 -24.17 -9.52 7.46
N GLY A 103 -24.01 -9.21 8.75
CA GLY A 103 -23.05 -9.86 9.64
C GLY A 103 -21.65 -9.21 9.69
N GLY A 104 -21.50 -8.01 9.16
CA GLY A 104 -20.30 -7.19 9.33
C GLY A 104 -20.24 -6.55 10.72
N ASN A 105 -19.06 -6.04 11.09
CA ASN A 105 -18.84 -5.49 12.43
C ASN A 105 -19.18 -3.99 12.57
N GLY A 106 -19.59 -3.31 11.50
CA GLY A 106 -19.89 -1.87 11.54
C GLY A 106 -18.67 -0.97 11.69
N VAL A 107 -17.46 -1.54 11.70
CA VAL A 107 -16.18 -0.82 11.83
C VAL A 107 -15.51 -0.72 10.46
N ARG A 108 -14.89 0.42 10.19
CA ARG A 108 -14.09 0.59 8.97
C ARG A 108 -12.84 -0.29 9.07
N CYS A 109 -12.49 -0.98 7.99
CA CYS A 109 -11.24 -1.73 7.96
C CYS A 109 -10.06 -0.78 8.19
N HIS A 110 -9.30 -1.01 9.27
CA HIS A 110 -8.12 -0.26 9.67
C HIS A 110 -6.94 -0.53 8.71
N GLU A 111 -5.82 0.18 8.90
CA GLU A 111 -4.59 -0.02 8.15
C GLU A 111 -4.08 -1.47 8.31
N MET A 112 -4.27 -2.28 7.27
CA MET A 112 -3.74 -3.63 7.17
C MET A 112 -2.44 -3.62 6.38
N ARG A 113 -1.44 -4.38 6.83
CA ARG A 113 -0.17 -4.53 6.14
C ARG A 113 -0.37 -5.23 4.80
N ALA A 114 0.16 -4.68 3.71
CA ALA A 114 0.22 -5.39 2.43
C ALA A 114 1.59 -6.04 2.20
N ARG A 115 1.62 -7.24 1.59
CA ARG A 115 2.83 -7.88 1.11
C ARG A 115 3.47 -7.01 0.03
N GLY A 116 4.74 -6.66 0.19
CA GLY A 116 5.46 -5.78 -0.74
C GLY A 116 5.13 -4.30 -0.57
N GLN A 117 4.40 -3.92 0.48
CA GLN A 117 4.33 -2.52 0.90
C GLN A 117 5.71 -2.11 1.42
N HIS A 118 6.40 -1.27 0.68
CA HIS A 118 7.65 -0.67 1.13
C HIS A 118 7.31 0.48 2.06
N HIS A 119 7.80 0.40 3.30
CA HIS A 119 7.77 1.54 4.20
C HIS A 119 8.84 2.54 3.72
N SER A 120 8.53 3.84 3.82
CA SER A 120 9.58 4.84 3.79
C SER A 120 10.42 4.68 5.06
N HIS A 121 11.72 4.84 4.90
CA HIS A 121 12.66 4.88 6.00
C HIS A 121 13.21 6.30 6.10
N GLN A 122 13.39 6.78 7.32
CA GLN A 122 14.02 8.07 7.55
C GLN A 122 15.54 7.90 7.58
N ALA A 123 16.21 8.47 6.58
CA ALA A 123 17.66 8.64 6.54
C ALA A 123 18.00 10.11 6.83
N ARG A 124 19.28 10.42 7.06
CA ARG A 124 19.74 11.80 7.28
C ARG A 124 20.86 12.15 6.33
N CYS A 125 20.96 13.41 5.95
CA CYS A 125 22.12 13.91 5.25
C CYS A 125 23.27 14.21 6.22
N ASP A 126 24.47 13.70 5.95
CA ASP A 126 25.67 13.92 6.77
C ASP A 126 26.14 15.38 6.87
N ARG A 127 25.72 16.21 5.89
CA ARG A 127 26.17 17.59 5.68
C ARG A 127 25.22 18.63 6.25
N CYS A 128 23.91 18.49 6.02
CA CYS A 128 22.92 19.47 6.46
C CYS A 128 21.92 18.91 7.48
N ASP A 129 22.10 17.64 7.89
CA ASP A 129 21.28 16.92 8.87
C ASP A 129 19.78 16.82 8.56
N GLN A 130 19.40 17.20 7.33
CA GLN A 130 18.01 17.11 6.87
C GLN A 130 17.59 15.65 6.78
N GLU A 131 16.36 15.37 7.26
CA GLU A 131 15.72 14.07 7.11
C GLU A 131 15.30 13.86 5.66
N VAL A 132 15.66 12.69 5.13
CA VAL A 132 15.36 12.26 3.76
C VAL A 132 14.58 10.96 3.84
N GLU A 133 13.36 10.94 3.30
CA GLU A 133 12.61 9.70 3.15
C GLU A 133 13.15 8.88 1.99
N VAL A 134 13.50 7.62 2.27
CA VAL A 134 14.03 6.69 1.26
C VAL A 134 13.23 5.39 1.25
N GLY A 135 13.06 4.79 0.07
CA GLY A 135 12.45 3.46 -0.05
C GLY A 135 13.35 2.34 0.49
N THR A 136 12.76 1.17 0.77
CA THR A 136 13.46 0.01 1.37
C THR A 136 14.74 -0.42 0.64
N ARG A 137 14.78 -0.32 -0.69
CA ARG A 137 15.99 -0.64 -1.48
C ARG A 137 17.15 0.27 -1.11
N ILE A 138 16.92 1.59 -1.12
CA ILE A 138 17.95 2.58 -0.79
C ILE A 138 18.33 2.44 0.68
N TRP A 139 17.36 2.28 1.57
CA TRP A 139 17.61 2.03 2.99
C TRP A 139 18.57 0.86 3.24
N ASN A 140 18.37 -0.27 2.57
CA ASN A 140 19.25 -1.42 2.71
C ASN A 140 20.67 -1.17 2.20
N LEU A 141 20.82 -0.39 1.12
CA LEU A 141 22.14 0.05 0.64
C LEU A 141 22.84 0.95 1.66
N LEU A 142 22.11 1.91 2.22
CA LEU A 142 22.63 2.82 3.24
C LEU A 142 23.05 2.07 4.52
N ARG A 143 22.24 1.10 4.96
CA ARG A 143 22.58 0.23 6.11
C ARG A 143 23.79 -0.66 5.85
N ALA A 144 24.02 -1.04 4.60
CA ALA A 144 25.22 -1.76 4.18
C ALA A 144 26.45 -0.85 4.02
N GLY A 145 26.31 0.46 4.30
CA GLY A 145 27.41 1.44 4.26
C GLY A 145 27.64 2.09 2.89
N SER A 146 26.67 2.02 1.97
CA SER A 146 26.78 2.72 0.68
C SER A 146 26.81 4.25 0.88
N LEU A 147 27.76 4.90 0.22
CA LEU A 147 27.94 6.36 0.20
C LEU A 147 27.50 6.98 -1.15
N ASP A 148 26.80 6.21 -1.98
CA ASP A 148 26.47 6.58 -3.36
C ASP A 148 25.08 7.22 -3.50
N TYR A 149 24.43 7.61 -2.40
CA TYR A 149 23.16 8.30 -2.39
C TYR A 149 23.32 9.71 -1.80
N PHE A 150 23.07 10.72 -2.63
CA PHE A 150 23.32 12.12 -2.28
C PHE A 150 22.03 12.88 -2.04
N HIS A 151 22.07 13.80 -1.07
CA HIS A 151 20.98 14.71 -0.77
C HIS A 151 20.90 15.80 -1.85
N GLU A 152 19.75 15.92 -2.52
CA GLU A 152 19.57 16.84 -3.65
C GLU A 152 19.80 18.31 -3.29
N GLY A 153 19.41 18.73 -2.07
CA GLY A 153 19.51 20.13 -1.66
C GLY A 153 20.93 20.62 -1.39
N CYS A 154 21.77 19.79 -0.75
CA CYS A 154 23.10 20.22 -0.30
C CYS A 154 24.26 19.38 -0.88
N GLY A 155 23.96 18.32 -1.62
CA GLY A 155 24.95 17.41 -2.20
C GLY A 155 25.74 16.58 -1.18
N GLY A 156 25.33 16.57 0.10
CA GLY A 156 25.89 15.68 1.12
C GLY A 156 25.50 14.23 0.91
N VAL A 157 26.15 13.30 1.61
CA VAL A 157 25.83 11.87 1.54
C VAL A 157 24.69 11.58 2.50
N VAL A 158 23.70 10.81 2.05
CA VAL A 158 22.60 10.35 2.88
C VAL A 158 23.03 9.07 3.59
N THR A 159 22.81 8.97 4.90
CA THR A 159 23.24 7.85 5.74
C THR A 159 22.06 7.26 6.52
N ALA A 160 22.11 5.95 6.79
CA ALA A 160 21.08 5.26 7.58
C ALA A 160 21.17 5.55 9.10
N ALA A 161 22.35 5.93 9.58
CA ALA A 161 22.56 6.40 10.93
C ALA A 161 22.50 7.94 10.93
N GLY A 162 21.62 8.51 11.76
CA GLY A 162 21.90 9.85 12.29
C GLY A 162 23.20 9.77 13.06
N ARG A 163 24.09 10.76 12.90
CA ARG A 163 25.44 10.76 13.49
C ARG A 163 25.40 10.21 14.92
N THR A 164 25.95 9.02 15.13
CA THR A 164 26.65 8.75 16.39
C THR A 164 28.00 9.42 16.22
N ASP A 165 28.28 10.41 17.06
CA ASP A 165 29.52 11.16 17.10
C ASP A 165 30.73 10.22 16.94
N ALA A 166 31.36 10.27 15.78
CA ALA A 166 32.71 9.77 15.58
C ALA A 166 33.64 11.00 15.61
N PRO A 167 34.80 10.89 16.26
CA PRO A 167 35.62 12.03 16.66
C PRO A 167 36.15 12.79 15.45
N VAL A 168 36.33 14.09 15.67
CA VAL A 168 36.90 15.02 14.70
C VAL A 168 38.41 14.77 14.62
N ASP A 169 38.88 14.30 13.46
CA ASP A 169 40.32 14.23 13.20
C ASP A 169 40.83 15.60 12.75
N GLU A 170 41.89 16.09 13.41
CA GLU A 170 42.40 17.48 13.36
C GLU A 170 43.08 17.91 12.05
N ASN A 171 43.03 17.12 10.96
CA ASN A 171 43.72 17.48 9.71
C ASN A 171 42.74 17.62 8.55
N GLY A 172 42.10 18.79 8.51
CA GLY A 172 41.22 19.23 7.43
C GLY A 172 41.90 19.12 6.06
N THR A 173 41.55 18.08 5.30
CA THR A 173 41.89 17.98 3.88
C THR A 173 40.67 17.51 3.09
N ARG A 174 40.01 18.45 2.40
CA ARG A 174 38.99 18.16 1.38
C ARG A 174 39.69 17.72 0.10
N GLY A 175 39.63 16.43 -0.23
CA GLY A 175 39.89 15.90 -1.58
C GLY A 175 38.66 15.12 -2.05
N GLY A 176 38.15 15.22 -3.27
CA GLY A 176 38.61 15.95 -4.43
C GLY A 176 37.48 16.11 -5.44
N LEU A 177 37.57 17.21 -6.19
CA LEU A 177 36.60 17.78 -7.12
C LEU A 177 36.35 16.97 -8.41
N LEU A 178 36.84 15.72 -8.52
CA LEU A 178 36.86 14.97 -9.79
C LEU A 178 35.93 13.75 -9.85
N ARG A 179 34.98 13.62 -8.92
CA ARG A 179 33.97 12.54 -8.93
C ARG A 179 32.55 12.98 -9.33
N GLN A 180 32.36 14.26 -9.69
CA GLN A 180 31.02 14.86 -9.83
C GLN A 180 30.37 14.69 -11.23
N ILE A 181 31.15 14.43 -12.29
CA ILE A 181 30.63 14.48 -13.66
C ILE A 181 30.14 13.09 -14.14
N GLY A 182 30.77 12.00 -13.71
CA GLY A 182 30.41 10.64 -14.16
C GLY A 182 29.23 9.99 -13.45
N LEU A 183 28.82 10.49 -12.27
CA LEU A 183 27.85 9.80 -11.39
C LEU A 183 26.43 10.39 -11.44
N LYS A 184 26.24 11.64 -11.87
CA LYS A 184 24.90 12.23 -12.10
C LYS A 184 24.10 11.47 -13.16
N LEU A 185 24.76 10.88 -14.15
CA LEU A 185 24.14 10.05 -15.19
C LEU A 185 23.53 8.75 -14.64
N ARG A 186 24.09 8.18 -13.55
CA ARG A 186 23.53 6.96 -12.94
C ARG A 186 22.32 7.22 -12.05
N GLN A 187 22.25 8.40 -11.43
CA GLN A 187 21.08 8.79 -10.64
C GLN A 187 19.88 9.09 -11.56
N ALA A 188 20.09 9.78 -12.69
CA ALA A 188 19.05 9.99 -13.71
C ALA A 188 18.44 8.67 -14.23
N LEU A 189 19.26 7.65 -14.48
CA LEU A 189 18.81 6.32 -14.91
C LEU A 189 17.96 5.56 -13.88
N LEU A 190 18.02 5.91 -12.59
CA LEU A 190 17.15 5.34 -11.54
C LEU A 190 15.80 6.06 -11.45
N PHE A 191 15.70 7.29 -11.97
CA PHE A 191 14.49 8.13 -11.95
C PHE A 191 13.77 8.18 -13.33
N GLU A 192 14.43 7.86 -14.44
CA GLU A 192 13.81 7.77 -15.78
C GLU A 192 13.08 6.43 -16.02
N THR A 193 12.00 6.17 -15.28
CA THR A 193 10.83 5.41 -15.79
C THR A 193 9.55 5.83 -15.07
N ILE A 194 9.35 7.13 -14.86
CA ILE A 194 8.00 7.67 -14.62
C ILE A 194 7.81 8.94 -15.45
N GLU A 195 7.88 8.79 -16.77
CA GLU A 195 7.08 9.62 -17.66
C GLU A 195 6.46 8.71 -18.71
N LYS A 196 5.12 8.62 -18.69
CA LYS A 196 4.36 8.24 -19.85
C LYS A 196 3.35 9.37 -20.12
N PRO A 197 3.18 9.77 -21.39
CA PRO A 197 2.05 10.61 -21.78
C PRO A 197 0.71 9.93 -21.50
#